data_AF-A0A8H4VS27-F1
#
_entry.id   AF-A0A8H4VS27-F1
#
_cell.length_a   1.000
_cell.length_b   1.000
_cell.length_c   1.000
_cell.angle_alpha   90.00
_cell.angle_beta   90.00
_cell.angle_gamma   90.00
#
_symmetry.space_group_name_H-M   'P 1'
#
loop_
_entity.id
_entity.type
_entity.pdbx_description
1 polymer ?
#
loop_
_entity_poly.entity_id
_entity_poly.type
_entity_poly.pdbx_seq_one_letter_code
_entity_poly.pdbx_strand_id
1 'polypeptide(L)'
;MWALLEAAHLSKKPGTRFNVYDDLFSIRKQDDESLVDLGTRIEKAMQAIQNLRPADFKIETLDEELQCIALIHALPEDYRHLTMPLLLLDKLDKSVIIQAFRSEELN
;
A
#
# COMPACT_ATOMS: atom_id res chain seq x y z
N MET A 1 17.70 2.12 24.80
CA MET A 1 16.49 1.33 25.14
C MET A 1 15.29 1.77 24.30
N TRP A 2 14.91 3.06 24.32
CA TRP A 2 13.80 3.60 23.50
C TRP A 2 13.97 3.44 21.99
N ALA A 3 15.17 3.71 21.43
CA ALA A 3 15.44 3.55 20.00
C ALA A 3 15.29 2.09 19.49
N LEU A 4 15.51 1.09 20.36
CA LEU A 4 15.32 -0.33 20.01
C LEU A 4 13.85 -0.73 20.03
N LEU A 5 13.05 -0.15 20.93
CA LEU A 5 11.59 -0.32 20.97
C LEU A 5 10.92 0.40 19.81
N GLU A 6 11.40 1.59 19.46
CA GLU A 6 10.98 2.33 18.27
C GLU A 6 11.34 1.55 17.01
N ALA A 7 12.56 1.03 16.87
CA ALA A 7 12.96 0.18 15.74
C ALA A 7 12.24 -1.18 15.69
N ALA A 8 11.81 -1.74 16.84
CA ALA A 8 11.07 -3.00 16.90
C ALA A 8 9.55 -2.82 16.71
N HIS A 9 8.99 -1.67 17.09
CA HIS A 9 7.57 -1.32 16.90
C HIS A 9 7.32 -0.64 15.54
N LEU A 10 8.26 0.19 15.08
CA LEU A 10 8.45 0.63 13.69
C LEU A 10 9.40 -0.31 12.93
N SER A 11 9.47 -1.59 13.33
CA SER A 11 9.64 -2.65 12.33
C SER A 11 8.37 -2.59 11.47
N LYS A 12 8.31 -1.55 10.63
CA LYS A 12 7.42 -1.35 9.51
C LYS A 12 7.72 -2.54 8.62
N LYS A 13 7.17 -3.71 8.95
CA LYS A 13 7.14 -4.87 8.07
C LYS A 13 6.65 -4.30 6.76
N PRO A 14 7.44 -4.24 5.70
CA PRO A 14 7.08 -3.32 4.63
C PRO A 14 5.79 -3.69 3.88
N GLY A 15 5.26 -4.92 4.06
CA GLY A 15 3.85 -5.24 3.74
C GLY A 15 2.81 -4.32 4.42
N THR A 16 3.17 -3.65 5.51
CA THR A 16 2.36 -2.64 6.23
C THR A 16 2.18 -1.36 5.39
N ARG A 17 3.13 -0.99 4.52
CA ARG A 17 3.06 0.25 3.73
C ARG A 17 2.08 0.14 2.56
N PHE A 18 1.99 -1.01 1.93
CA PHE A 18 1.05 -1.20 0.82
C PHE A 18 -0.36 -1.49 1.30
N ASN A 19 -0.50 -2.18 2.44
CA ASN A 19 -1.79 -2.31 3.11
C ASN A 19 -2.41 -0.94 3.43
N VAL A 20 -1.63 0.07 3.85
CA VAL A 20 -2.22 1.41 4.09
C VAL A 20 -2.61 2.16 2.82
N TYR A 21 -1.95 1.89 1.68
CA TYR A 21 -2.40 2.41 0.38
C TYR A 21 -3.67 1.68 -0.09
N ASP A 22 -3.71 0.36 0.07
CA ASP A 22 -4.90 -0.45 -0.20
C ASP A 22 -6.10 0.00 0.65
N ASP A 23 -5.87 0.25 1.95
CA ASP A 23 -6.86 0.81 2.87
C ASP A 23 -7.37 2.16 2.38
N LEU A 24 -6.47 3.09 2.00
CA LEU A 24 -6.84 4.41 1.46
C LEU A 24 -7.75 4.29 0.24
N PHE A 25 -7.36 3.47 -0.74
CA PHE A 25 -8.09 3.33 -2.00
C PHE A 25 -9.35 2.45 -1.86
N SER A 26 -9.44 1.64 -0.80
CA SER A 26 -10.62 0.85 -0.44
C SER A 26 -11.68 1.64 0.32
N ILE A 27 -11.37 2.86 0.81
CA ILE A 27 -12.35 3.71 1.48
C ILE A 27 -13.55 3.96 0.55
N ARG A 28 -14.72 3.57 1.03
CA ARG A 28 -16.03 3.94 0.48
C ARG A 28 -16.85 4.62 1.57
N LYS A 29 -17.75 5.50 1.15
CA LYS A 29 -18.74 6.12 2.04
C LYS A 29 -19.62 5.04 2.65
N GLN A 30 -19.77 5.06 3.97
CA GLN A 30 -20.72 4.20 4.68
C GLN A 30 -22.12 4.85 4.72
N ASP A 31 -23.16 4.05 4.94
CA ASP A 31 -24.56 4.50 4.97
C ASP A 31 -24.83 5.49 6.11
N ASP A 32 -24.20 5.28 7.27
CA ASP A 32 -24.35 6.05 8.51
C ASP A 32 -23.33 7.20 8.66
N GLU A 33 -22.48 7.41 7.67
CA GLU A 33 -21.36 8.35 7.71
C GLU A 33 -21.69 9.70 7.05
N SER A 34 -21.29 10.83 7.65
CA SER A 34 -21.39 12.13 6.96
C SER A 34 -20.26 12.32 5.94
N LEU A 35 -20.44 13.20 4.95
CA LEU A 35 -19.36 13.53 3.99
C LEU A 35 -18.12 14.14 4.68
N VAL A 36 -18.31 14.82 5.81
CA VAL A 36 -17.22 15.40 6.60
C VAL A 36 -16.43 14.31 7.32
N ASP A 37 -17.12 13.32 7.88
CA ASP A 37 -16.49 12.17 8.53
C ASP A 37 -15.70 11.32 7.53
N LEU A 38 -16.25 11.13 6.32
CA LEU A 38 -15.55 10.48 5.22
C LEU A 38 -14.24 11.21 4.87
N GLY A 39 -14.30 12.54 4.72
CA GLY A 39 -13.12 13.38 4.48
C GLY A 39 -12.06 13.19 5.57
N THR A 40 -12.50 13.20 6.83
CA THR A 40 -11.62 12.98 7.99
C THR A 40 -10.99 11.58 7.98
N ARG A 41 -11.71 10.55 7.56
CA ARG A 41 -11.18 9.18 7.39
C ARG A 41 -10.10 9.11 6.31
N ILE A 42 -10.34 9.77 5.17
CA ILE A 42 -9.36 9.84 4.07
C ILE A 42 -8.10 10.57 4.53
N GLU A 43 -8.23 11.70 5.23
CA GLU A 43 -7.10 12.44 5.80
C GLU A 43 -6.29 11.59 6.78
N LYS A 44 -6.97 10.85 7.68
CA LYS A 44 -6.32 9.93 8.62
C LYS A 44 -5.56 8.81 7.91
N ALA A 45 -6.13 8.23 6.86
CA ALA A 45 -5.46 7.20 6.06
C ALA A 45 -4.20 7.77 5.37
N MET A 46 -4.30 8.97 4.79
CA MET A 46 -3.15 9.65 4.20
C MET A 46 -2.06 9.97 5.24
N GLN A 47 -2.44 10.41 6.44
CA GLN A 47 -1.50 10.65 7.53
C GLN A 47 -0.78 9.37 7.96
N ALA A 48 -1.48 8.23 7.99
CA ALA A 48 -0.87 6.94 8.27
C ALA A 48 0.19 6.56 7.22
N ILE A 49 -0.10 6.77 5.93
CA ILE A 49 0.88 6.60 4.84
C ILE A 49 2.10 7.50 5.07
N GLN A 50 1.88 8.77 5.39
CA GLN A 50 2.97 9.73 5.61
C GLN A 50 3.85 9.34 6.79
N ASN A 51 3.26 8.92 7.92
CA ASN A 51 4.00 8.47 9.10
C ASN A 51 4.83 7.20 8.82
N LEU A 52 4.41 6.40 7.85
CA LEU A 52 5.12 5.20 7.44
C LEU A 52 6.26 5.46 6.45
N ARG A 53 6.42 6.66 5.90
CA ARG A 53 7.55 6.99 5.02
C ARG A 53 8.91 6.94 5.76
N PRO A 54 9.99 6.54 5.10
CA PRO A 54 11.35 6.68 5.62
C PRO A 54 11.77 8.16 5.63
N ALA A 55 12.82 8.49 6.38
CA ALA A 55 13.28 9.88 6.55
C ALA A 55 13.82 10.51 5.25
N ASP A 56 14.29 9.68 4.32
CA ASP A 56 14.84 10.06 3.02
C ASP A 56 13.83 9.90 1.86
N PHE A 57 12.55 9.77 2.18
CA PHE A 57 11.49 9.57 1.18
C PHE A 57 11.41 10.76 0.20
N LYS A 58 11.48 10.44 -1.10
CA LYS A 58 11.43 11.42 -2.18
C LYS A 58 10.15 11.30 -2.99
N ILE A 59 9.87 12.32 -3.80
CA ILE A 59 8.71 12.32 -4.69
C ILE A 59 8.78 11.19 -5.71
N GLU A 60 9.97 10.84 -6.19
CA GLU A 60 10.15 9.74 -7.15
C GLU A 60 9.76 8.40 -6.52
N THR A 61 10.03 8.20 -5.23
CA THR A 61 9.60 7.02 -4.48
C THR A 61 8.07 6.98 -4.34
N LEU A 62 7.41 8.13 -4.20
CA LEU A 62 5.95 8.20 -4.20
C LEU A 62 5.38 7.79 -5.57
N ASP A 63 5.94 8.30 -6.66
CA ASP A 63 5.49 7.98 -8.02
C ASP A 63 5.64 6.48 -8.32
N GLU A 64 6.75 5.88 -7.88
CA GLU A 64 6.99 4.43 -7.98
C GLU A 64 5.97 3.62 -7.17
N GLU A 65 5.74 3.99 -5.90
CA GLU A 65 4.77 3.31 -5.03
C GLU A 65 3.34 3.41 -5.59
N LEU A 66 2.95 4.59 -6.09
CA LEU A 66 1.64 4.81 -6.73
C LEU A 66 1.47 3.96 -7.99
N GLN A 67 2.50 3.88 -8.84
CA GLN A 67 2.46 3.02 -10.02
C GLN A 67 2.32 1.55 -9.65
N CYS A 68 3.02 1.09 -8.60
CA CYS A 68 2.91 -0.29 -8.12
C CYS A 68 1.50 -0.62 -7.60
N ILE A 69 0.90 0.26 -6.80
CA ILE A 69 -0.47 0.09 -6.31
C ILE A 69 -1.47 0.10 -7.46
N ALA A 70 -1.32 1.01 -8.42
CA ALA A 70 -2.19 1.05 -9.60
C ALA A 70 -2.12 -0.24 -10.42
N LEU A 71 -0.94 -0.86 -10.56
CA LEU A 71 -0.79 -2.15 -11.24
C LEU A 71 -1.56 -3.25 -10.50
N ILE A 72 -1.44 -3.32 -9.17
CA ILE A 72 -2.14 -4.33 -8.37
C ILE A 72 -3.65 -4.12 -8.40
N HIS A 73 -4.12 -2.87 -8.26
CA HIS A 73 -5.55 -2.52 -8.26
C HIS A 73 -6.23 -2.64 -9.64
N ALA A 74 -5.45 -2.62 -10.72
CA ALA A 74 -5.98 -2.84 -12.07
C ALA A 74 -6.35 -4.30 -12.34
N LEU A 75 -5.91 -5.24 -11.50
CA LEU A 75 -6.23 -6.65 -11.65
C LEU A 75 -7.65 -6.94 -11.12
N PRO A 76 -8.49 -7.67 -11.87
CA PRO A 76 -9.80 -8.08 -11.39
C PRO A 76 -9.68 -9.16 -10.30
N GLU A 77 -10.80 -9.42 -9.61
CA GLU A 77 -10.88 -10.41 -8.51
C GLU A 77 -10.42 -11.81 -8.91
N ASP A 78 -10.50 -12.18 -10.19
CA ASP A 78 -10.02 -13.47 -10.71
C ASP A 78 -8.50 -13.65 -10.55
N TYR A 79 -7.75 -12.57 -10.32
CA TYR A 79 -6.30 -12.57 -10.07
C TYR A 79 -5.96 -12.38 -8.59
N ARG A 80 -6.90 -12.63 -7.67
CA ARG A 80 -6.65 -12.52 -6.22
C ARG A 80 -5.47 -13.35 -5.74
N HIS A 81 -5.23 -14.53 -6.33
CA HIS A 81 -4.09 -15.38 -6.00
C HIS A 81 -2.75 -14.72 -6.34
N LEU A 82 -2.75 -13.78 -7.30
CA LEU A 82 -1.60 -12.99 -7.70
C LEU A 82 -1.48 -11.69 -6.88
N THR A 83 -2.59 -11.01 -6.59
CA THR A 83 -2.58 -9.74 -5.83
C THR A 83 -2.21 -9.94 -4.36
N MET A 84 -2.70 -11.01 -3.72
CA MET A 84 -2.47 -11.25 -2.28
C MET A 84 -0.98 -11.40 -1.93
N PRO A 85 -0.17 -12.22 -2.63
CA PRO A 85 1.27 -12.28 -2.38
C PRO A 85 2.00 -10.97 -2.67
N LEU A 86 1.58 -10.22 -3.69
CA LEU A 86 2.21 -8.94 -4.07
C LEU A 86 2.04 -7.87 -2.99
N LEU A 87 0.90 -7.85 -2.30
CA LEU A 87 0.64 -6.92 -1.18
C LEU A 87 1.47 -7.25 0.08
N LEU A 88 1.95 -8.49 0.20
CA LEU A 88 2.78 -8.93 1.32
C LEU A 88 4.28 -8.65 1.12
N LEU A 89 4.68 -8.15 -0.05
CA LEU A 89 6.09 -7.90 -0.36
C LEU A 89 6.69 -6.79 0.50
N ASP A 90 7.93 -7.02 0.92
CA ASP A 90 8.73 -6.08 1.69
C ASP A 90 9.25 -4.88 0.87
N LYS A 91 9.18 -4.97 -0.46
CA LYS A 91 9.42 -3.86 -1.36
C LYS A 91 8.72 -4.19 -2.67
N LEU A 92 7.74 -3.40 -3.05
CA LEU A 92 7.18 -3.48 -4.39
C LEU A 92 8.12 -2.76 -5.34
N ASP A 93 8.72 -3.56 -6.20
CA ASP A 93 9.46 -3.09 -7.35
C ASP A 93 8.58 -3.34 -8.58
N LYS A 94 8.40 -2.30 -9.39
CA LYS A 94 7.62 -2.39 -10.63
C LYS A 94 8.06 -3.57 -11.51
N SER A 95 9.36 -3.83 -11.61
CA SER A 95 9.89 -4.93 -12.41
C SER A 95 9.41 -6.29 -11.89
N VAL A 96 9.33 -6.46 -10.56
CA VAL A 96 8.84 -7.67 -9.91
C VAL A 96 7.36 -7.90 -10.19
N ILE A 97 6.54 -6.84 -10.12
CA ILE A 97 5.10 -6.95 -10.43
C ILE A 97 4.89 -7.35 -11.89
N ILE A 98 5.56 -6.65 -12.81
CA ILE A 98 5.43 -6.92 -14.25
C ILE A 98 5.96 -8.33 -14.58
N GLN A 99 7.00 -8.79 -13.90
CA GLN A 99 7.48 -10.17 -14.05
C GLN A 99 6.46 -11.19 -13.52
N ALA A 100 5.80 -10.91 -12.40
CA ALA A 100 4.74 -11.76 -11.87
C ALA A 100 3.57 -11.85 -12.86
N PHE A 101 3.18 -10.73 -13.47
CA PHE A 101 2.12 -10.67 -14.48
C PHE A 101 2.49 -11.53 -15.70
N ARG A 102 3.71 -11.39 -16.22
CA ARG A 102 4.21 -12.21 -17.33
C ARG A 102 4.24 -13.70 -17.00
N SER A 103 4.58 -14.05 -15.76
CA SER A 103 4.63 -15.45 -15.34
C SER A 103 3.23 -16.06 -15.26
N GLU A 104 2.24 -15.28 -14.85
CA GLU A 104 0.83 -15.69 -14.83
C GLU A 104 0.27 -15.89 -16.24
N GLU A 105 0.63 -15.04 -17.22
CA GLU A 105 0.21 -15.21 -18.63
C GLU A 105 0.83 -16.44 -19.32
N LEU A 106 1.95 -16.95 -18.80
CA LEU A 106 2.66 -18.10 -19.36
C LEU A 106 2.24 -19.45 -18.75
N ASN A 107 1.44 -19.43 -17.67
CA ASN A 107 0.88 -20.61 -17.01
C ASN A 107 -0.51 -20.96 -17.55
#